data_AF-A0A9P0JPW2-F1
#
_entry.id   AF-A0A9P0JPW2-F1
#
_cell.length_a   1.000
_cell.length_b   1.000
_cell.length_c   1.000
_cell.angle_alpha   90.00
_cell.angle_beta   90.00
_cell.angle_gamma   90.00
#
_symmetry.space_group_name_H-M   'P 1'
#
loop_
_entity.id
_entity.type
_entity.pdbx_description
1 polymer ?
#
loop_
_entity_poly.entity_id
_entity_poly.type
_entity_poly.pdbx_seq_one_letter_code
_entity_poly.pdbx_strand_id
1 'polypeptide(L)'
;MLEGLRKPVIVTGSQIPIFETRSDAKDNFLSSLILASYGRVPEVCVFFASKLYRGNRVTKMSSDELEAFGSPNYNTLADVGIDVKFNDHYIRQVSPTRYFAPIIDLNPNVGILAFFPTMTCNMVNDHCVRHNS
;
A
#
# COMPACT_ATOMS: atom_id res chain seq x y z
N MET A 1 7.21 -4.58 10.54
CA MET A 1 7.17 -5.81 9.73
C MET A 1 8.41 -6.00 8.86
N LEU A 2 8.71 -5.15 7.87
CA LEU A 2 9.85 -5.35 6.94
C LEU A 2 10.95 -4.30 7.13
N GLU A 3 11.57 -4.26 8.31
CA GLU A 3 12.65 -3.29 8.58
C GLU A 3 13.91 -3.63 7.75
N GLY A 4 14.60 -2.61 7.27
CA GLY A 4 15.80 -2.81 6.45
C GLY A 4 15.53 -3.45 5.08
N LEU A 5 14.29 -3.33 4.55
CA LEU A 5 13.93 -3.84 3.24
C LEU A 5 14.87 -3.28 2.14
N ARG A 6 15.35 -4.15 1.24
CA ARG A 6 16.26 -3.79 0.13
C ARG A 6 15.76 -4.23 -1.24
N LYS A 7 14.60 -4.89 -1.28
CA LYS A 7 13.98 -5.43 -2.49
C LYS A 7 12.53 -4.94 -2.54
N PRO A 8 11.94 -4.79 -3.73
CA PRO A 8 10.54 -4.44 -3.86
C PRO A 8 9.64 -5.52 -3.27
N VAL A 9 8.60 -5.09 -2.56
CA VAL A 9 7.45 -5.91 -2.18
C VAL A 9 6.23 -5.21 -2.74
N ILE A 10 5.67 -5.75 -3.82
CA ILE A 10 4.56 -5.11 -4.53
C ILE A 10 3.28 -5.86 -4.21
N VAL A 11 2.36 -5.16 -3.55
CA VAL A 11 0.98 -5.59 -3.37
C VAL A 11 0.17 -5.14 -4.59
N THR A 12 -0.56 -6.07 -5.18
CA THR A 12 -1.45 -5.77 -6.30
C THR A 12 -2.71 -6.62 -6.18
N GLY A 13 -3.67 -6.40 -7.05
CA GLY A 13 -4.93 -7.13 -7.10
C GLY A 13 -5.76 -6.69 -8.29
N SER A 14 -7.06 -6.89 -8.21
CA SER A 14 -7.98 -6.48 -9.26
C SER A 14 -9.39 -6.27 -8.72
N GLN A 15 -10.20 -5.49 -9.44
CA GLN A 15 -11.64 -5.43 -9.16
C GLN A 15 -12.36 -6.63 -9.77
N ILE A 16 -11.89 -7.08 -10.94
CA ILE A 16 -12.51 -8.18 -11.68
C ILE A 16 -11.60 -9.42 -11.63
N PRO A 17 -12.12 -10.63 -11.36
CA PRO A 17 -11.32 -11.86 -11.33
C PRO A 17 -10.51 -12.10 -12.61
N ILE A 18 -9.30 -12.65 -12.49
CA ILE A 18 -8.32 -12.73 -13.59
C ILE A 18 -8.76 -13.51 -14.84
N PHE A 19 -9.71 -14.44 -14.68
CA PHE A 19 -10.22 -15.25 -15.78
C PHE A 19 -11.33 -14.58 -16.58
N GLU A 20 -11.85 -13.43 -16.12
CA GLU A 20 -12.86 -12.67 -16.84
C GLU A 20 -12.27 -11.85 -17.99
N THR A 21 -13.03 -11.72 -19.08
CA THR A 21 -12.57 -11.06 -20.32
C THR A 21 -12.17 -9.60 -20.13
N ARG A 22 -12.88 -8.87 -19.26
CA ARG A 22 -12.66 -7.43 -19.02
C ARG A 22 -11.81 -7.16 -17.77
N SER A 23 -11.05 -8.16 -17.30
CA SER A 23 -10.32 -8.07 -16.04
C SER A 23 -9.09 -7.16 -16.11
N ASP A 24 -8.91 -6.32 -15.09
CA ASP A 24 -7.71 -5.54 -14.82
C ASP A 24 -6.57 -6.36 -14.18
N ALA A 25 -6.86 -7.60 -13.75
CA ALA A 25 -5.92 -8.43 -13.01
C ALA A 25 -4.69 -8.83 -13.82
N LYS A 26 -4.85 -9.07 -15.13
CA LYS A 26 -3.75 -9.55 -15.98
C LYS A 26 -2.66 -8.47 -16.10
N ASP A 27 -3.09 -7.24 -16.37
CA ASP A 27 -2.20 -6.08 -16.52
C ASP A 27 -1.56 -5.72 -15.17
N ASN A 28 -2.35 -5.69 -14.10
CA ASN A 28 -1.86 -5.45 -12.74
C ASN A 28 -0.81 -6.50 -12.31
N PHE A 29 -1.11 -7.78 -12.51
CA PHE A 29 -0.22 -8.88 -12.15
C PHE A 29 1.08 -8.84 -12.96
N LEU A 30 1.00 -8.77 -14.29
CA LEU A 30 2.20 -8.77 -15.14
C LEU A 30 3.09 -7.55 -14.87
N SER A 31 2.50 -6.36 -14.78
CA SER A 31 3.24 -5.13 -14.52
C SER A 31 3.90 -5.16 -13.13
N SER A 32 3.22 -5.72 -12.12
CA SER A 32 3.81 -5.88 -10.78
C SER A 32 5.05 -6.77 -10.79
N LEU A 33 5.05 -7.86 -11.58
CA LEU A 33 6.22 -8.74 -11.73
C LEU A 33 7.37 -8.01 -12.43
N ILE A 34 7.08 -7.29 -13.51
CA ILE A 34 8.07 -6.50 -14.25
C ILE A 34 8.69 -5.44 -13.31
N LEU A 35 7.86 -4.70 -12.57
CA LEU A 35 8.32 -3.71 -11.59
C LEU A 35 9.19 -4.33 -10.49
N ALA A 36 8.81 -5.50 -9.99
CA ALA A 36 9.61 -6.22 -8.99
C ALA A 36 10.97 -6.67 -9.56
N SER A 37 11.03 -7.09 -10.83
CA SER A 37 12.26 -7.55 -11.47
C SER A 37 13.31 -6.45 -11.66
N TYR A 38 12.90 -5.17 -11.77
CA TYR A 38 13.85 -4.06 -11.84
C TYR A 38 14.64 -3.89 -10.54
N GLY A 39 14.10 -4.32 -9.39
CA GLY A 39 14.77 -4.20 -8.09
C GLY A 39 15.02 -2.77 -7.60
N ARG A 40 14.48 -1.75 -8.29
CA ARG A 40 14.78 -0.32 -8.06
C ARG A 40 14.08 0.30 -6.86
N VAL A 41 12.94 -0.27 -6.42
CA VAL A 41 12.08 0.32 -5.39
C VAL A 41 12.13 -0.54 -4.13
N PRO A 42 13.04 -0.28 -3.17
CA PRO A 42 13.23 -1.10 -1.98
C PRO A 42 12.14 -0.84 -0.92
N GLU A 43 10.88 -0.89 -1.30
CA GLU A 43 9.74 -0.48 -0.47
C GLU A 43 8.58 -1.47 -0.58
N VAL A 44 7.67 -1.41 0.39
CA VAL A 44 6.35 -1.99 0.23
C VAL A 44 5.52 -1.04 -0.62
N CYS A 45 5.06 -1.51 -1.77
CA CYS A 45 4.37 -0.72 -2.77
C CYS A 45 2.98 -1.29 -3.04
N VAL A 46 2.09 -0.46 -3.57
CA VAL A 46 0.80 -0.88 -4.13
C VAL A 46 0.79 -0.52 -5.61
N PHE A 47 0.51 -1.49 -6.48
CA PHE A 47 0.41 -1.26 -7.92
C PHE A 47 -1.01 -1.50 -8.43
N PHE A 48 -1.62 -0.46 -9.00
CA PHE A 48 -2.95 -0.49 -9.61
C PHE A 48 -3.04 0.57 -10.71
N ALA A 49 -3.84 0.31 -11.75
CA ALA A 49 -4.17 1.29 -12.80
C ALA A 49 -2.92 2.02 -13.35
N SER A 50 -1.89 1.24 -13.69
CA SER A 50 -0.62 1.73 -14.23
C SER A 50 0.22 2.64 -13.31
N LYS A 51 -0.10 2.70 -12.02
CA LYS A 51 0.59 3.54 -11.04
C LYS A 51 1.18 2.69 -9.91
N LEU A 52 2.45 2.94 -9.58
CA LEU A 52 3.12 2.35 -8.43
C LEU A 52 3.14 3.37 -7.30
N TYR A 53 2.48 3.06 -6.19
CA TYR A 53 2.40 3.91 -5.01
C TYR A 53 3.23 3.38 -3.86
N ARG A 54 3.66 4.28 -2.96
CA ARG A 54 4.21 3.89 -1.65
C ARG A 54 3.10 3.30 -0.79
N GLY A 55 3.24 2.06 -0.33
CA GLY A 55 2.16 1.31 0.30
C GLY A 55 1.56 1.98 1.55
N ASN A 56 2.37 2.64 2.37
CA ASN A 56 1.89 3.34 3.58
C ASN A 56 1.35 4.77 3.31
N ARG A 57 1.16 5.16 2.04
CA ARG A 57 0.56 6.44 1.64
C ARG A 57 -0.74 6.26 0.85
N VAL A 58 -1.15 5.02 0.63
CA VAL A 58 -2.30 4.67 -0.21
C VAL A 58 -3.56 4.54 0.63
N THR A 59 -4.68 4.97 0.07
CA THR A 59 -6.03 4.64 0.52
C THR A 59 -6.86 4.15 -0.65
N LYS A 60 -7.83 3.27 -0.39
CA LYS A 60 -8.85 2.90 -1.39
C LYS A 60 -9.80 4.10 -1.55
N MET A 61 -9.82 4.67 -2.74
CA MET A 61 -10.61 5.86 -3.08
C MET A 61 -11.95 5.50 -3.71
N SER A 62 -12.03 4.39 -4.44
CA SER A 62 -13.24 3.95 -5.11
C SER A 62 -13.44 2.44 -4.98
N SER A 63 -14.70 2.01 -4.92
CA SER A 63 -15.07 0.59 -4.95
C SER A 63 -15.59 0.13 -6.32
N ASP A 64 -15.85 1.05 -7.23
CA ASP A 64 -16.46 0.76 -8.54
C ASP A 64 -15.51 1.05 -9.71
N GLU A 65 -14.55 1.97 -9.52
CA GLU A 65 -13.60 2.35 -10.55
C GLU A 65 -12.37 1.44 -10.57
N LEU A 66 -11.80 1.22 -11.75
CA LEU A 66 -10.53 0.49 -11.90
C LEU A 66 -9.36 1.26 -11.26
N GLU A 67 -9.43 2.59 -11.21
CA GLU A 67 -8.53 3.44 -10.44
C GLU A 67 -8.96 3.47 -8.95
N ALA A 68 -9.01 2.28 -8.34
CA ALA A 68 -9.55 2.11 -6.99
C ALA A 68 -8.70 2.72 -5.87
N PHE A 69 -7.42 2.98 -6.13
CA PHE A 69 -6.45 3.42 -5.12
C PHE A 69 -5.82 4.76 -5.49
N GLY A 70 -5.62 5.59 -4.46
CA GLY A 70 -4.94 6.88 -4.59
C GLY A 70 -3.99 7.13 -3.41
N SER A 71 -3.10 8.09 -3.60
CA SER A 71 -2.14 8.55 -2.59
C SER A 71 -2.27 10.08 -2.44
N PRO A 72 -3.23 10.56 -1.62
CA PRO A 72 -3.61 11.98 -1.61
C PRO A 72 -2.48 12.93 -1.22
N ASN A 73 -1.52 12.45 -0.43
CA ASN A 73 -0.47 13.28 0.18
C ASN A 73 0.95 12.86 -0.23
N TYR A 74 1.10 12.03 -1.27
CA TYR A 74 2.41 11.59 -1.75
C TYR A 74 2.36 11.17 -3.23
N ASN A 75 3.36 11.54 -4.01
CA ASN A 75 3.42 11.22 -5.45
C ASN A 75 3.67 9.72 -5.71
N THR A 76 3.35 9.28 -6.93
CA THR A 76 3.68 7.93 -7.41
C THR A 76 5.18 7.70 -7.39
N LEU A 77 5.60 6.47 -7.08
CA LEU A 77 7.00 6.02 -7.15
C LEU A 77 7.39 5.69 -8.59
N ALA A 78 6.42 5.22 -9.39
CA ALA A 78 6.58 5.03 -10.83
C ALA A 78 5.22 5.06 -11.55
N ASP A 79 5.25 5.40 -12.83
CA ASP A 79 4.12 5.35 -13.75
C ASP A 79 4.46 4.41 -14.92
N VAL A 80 3.55 3.48 -15.24
CA VAL A 80 3.73 2.46 -16.27
C VAL A 80 2.92 2.84 -17.51
N GLY A 81 3.61 3.32 -18.54
CA GLY A 81 3.05 3.53 -19.88
C GLY A 81 3.67 2.57 -20.88
N ILE A 82 4.01 3.09 -22.07
CA ILE A 82 4.88 2.37 -23.03
C ILE A 82 6.21 2.03 -22.35
N ASP A 83 6.76 3.01 -21.62
CA ASP A 83 7.94 2.85 -20.77
C ASP A 83 7.56 2.97 -19.30
N VAL A 84 8.39 2.40 -18.43
CA VAL A 84 8.28 2.58 -16.99
C VAL A 84 9.06 3.82 -16.57
N LYS A 85 8.37 4.81 -16.01
CA LYS A 85 8.97 6.06 -15.51
C LYS A 85 9.07 6.02 -14.00
N PHE A 86 10.28 5.89 -13.47
CA PHE A 86 10.53 5.93 -12.02
C PHE A 86 10.73 7.37 -11.55
N ASN A 87 10.13 7.71 -10.42
CA ASN A 87 10.31 9.01 -9.76
C ASN A 87 11.33 8.88 -8.63
N ASP A 88 12.62 8.77 -8.97
CA ASP A 88 13.72 8.47 -8.04
C ASP A 88 13.79 9.43 -6.83
N HIS A 89 13.32 10.69 -6.97
CA HIS A 89 13.24 11.66 -5.88
C HIS A 89 12.33 11.20 -4.73
N TYR A 90 11.27 10.43 -5.04
CA TYR A 90 10.32 9.94 -4.06
C TYR A 90 10.66 8.54 -3.54
N ILE A 91 11.62 7.84 -4.16
CA ILE A 91 12.05 6.51 -3.78
C ILE A 91 13.02 6.58 -2.60
N ARG A 92 12.77 5.76 -1.58
CA ARG A 92 13.60 5.68 -0.39
C ARG A 92 14.98 5.11 -0.71
N GLN A 93 16.01 5.80 -0.24
CA GLN A 93 17.40 5.31 -0.31
C GLN A 93 17.65 4.17 0.70
N VAL A 94 18.49 3.20 0.30
CA VAL A 94 18.87 2.09 1.17
C VAL A 94 20.05 2.50 2.05
N SER A 95 19.90 2.39 3.37
CA SER A 95 21.03 2.57 4.28
C SER A 95 21.99 1.38 4.15
N PRO A 96 23.31 1.61 4.00
CA PRO A 96 24.29 0.52 3.91
C PRO A 96 24.46 -0.24 5.23
N THR A 97 24.09 0.37 6.36
CA THR A 97 24.31 -0.18 7.71
C THR A 97 23.09 -0.93 8.27
N ARG A 98 21.92 -0.82 7.62
CA ARG A 98 20.68 -1.44 8.10
C ARG A 98 20.39 -2.73 7.35
N TYR A 99 20.56 -3.87 8.03
CA TYR A 99 20.20 -5.19 7.52
C TYR A 99 18.70 -5.45 7.62
N PHE A 100 18.22 -6.41 6.82
CA PHE A 100 16.82 -6.83 6.89
C PHE A 100 16.53 -7.51 8.23
N ALA A 101 15.52 -7.00 8.95
CA ALA A 101 15.09 -7.52 10.23
C ALA A 101 13.55 -7.54 10.27
N PRO A 102 12.90 -8.72 10.22
CA PRO A 102 11.46 -8.78 10.31
C PRO A 102 10.98 -8.50 11.74
N ILE A 103 10.03 -7.57 11.87
CA ILE A 103 9.31 -7.32 13.14
C ILE A 103 8.00 -8.11 13.06
N ILE A 104 7.94 -9.20 13.83
CA ILE A 104 6.79 -10.13 13.86
C ILE A 104 5.91 -9.95 15.10
N ASP A 105 6.49 -9.42 16.19
CA ASP A 105 5.75 -9.13 17.41
C ASP A 105 5.14 -7.73 17.29
N LEU A 106 3.85 -7.68 16.96
CA LEU A 106 3.07 -6.46 16.84
C LEU A 106 2.07 -6.43 17.98
N ASN A 107 1.94 -5.28 18.64
CA ASN A 107 0.95 -5.10 19.70
C ASN A 107 -0.47 -5.21 19.11
N PRO A 108 -1.28 -6.22 19.49
CA PRO A 108 -2.65 -6.37 19.01
C PRO A 108 -3.62 -5.37 19.66
N ASN A 109 -3.24 -4.73 20.77
CA ASN A 109 -4.08 -3.82 21.54
C ASN A 109 -4.09 -2.41 20.91
N VAL A 110 -4.57 -2.32 19.68
CA VAL A 110 -4.71 -1.07 18.92
C VAL A 110 -6.15 -0.96 18.39
N GLY A 111 -6.77 0.20 18.58
CA GLY A 111 -8.12 0.52 18.09
C GLY A 111 -8.13 1.75 17.19
N ILE A 112 -9.16 1.86 16.35
CA ILE A 112 -9.44 3.05 15.52
C ILE A 112 -10.78 3.62 15.95
N LEU A 113 -10.78 4.88 16.39
CA LEU A 113 -11.98 5.63 16.76
C LEU A 113 -12.19 6.79 15.78
N ALA A 114 -13.26 6.72 14.99
CA ALA A 114 -13.67 7.81 14.12
C ALA A 114 -14.59 8.78 14.89
N PHE A 115 -14.24 10.06 14.94
CA PHE A 115 -15.04 11.09 15.58
C PHE A 115 -16.19 11.55 14.67
N PHE A 116 -17.36 11.81 15.27
CA PHE A 116 -18.51 12.40 14.59
C PHE A 116 -19.25 13.36 15.54
N PRO A 117 -20.00 14.36 15.03
CA PRO A 117 -20.48 15.48 15.85
C PRO A 117 -21.37 15.14 17.05
N THR A 118 -22.05 13.99 17.05
CA THR A 118 -22.95 13.54 18.12
C THR A 118 -22.35 12.48 19.04
N MET A 119 -21.04 12.22 18.94
CA MET A 119 -20.37 11.24 19.76
C MET A 119 -20.31 11.69 21.23
N THR A 120 -20.69 10.80 22.15
CA THR A 120 -20.73 11.09 23.60
C THR A 120 -19.48 10.55 24.29
N CYS A 121 -19.13 11.12 25.45
CA CYS A 121 -18.01 10.62 26.26
C CYS A 121 -18.17 9.15 26.67
N ASN A 122 -19.40 8.69 26.90
CA ASN A 122 -19.68 7.28 27.21
C ASN A 122 -19.29 6.36 26.05
N MET A 123 -19.57 6.73 24.79
CA MET A 123 -19.15 5.94 23.62
C MET A 123 -17.62 5.82 23.51
N VAL A 124 -16.90 6.89 23.85
CA VAL A 124 -15.42 6.89 23.87
C VAL A 124 -14.90 5.96 24.96
N ASN A 125 -15.45 6.06 26.18
CA ASN A 125 -15.07 5.22 27.31
C ASN A 125 -15.33 3.74 27.01
N ASP A 126 -16.51 3.40 26.48
CA ASP A 126 -16.85 2.02 26.10
C ASP A 126 -15.91 1.47 25.04
N HIS A 127 -15.52 2.29 24.06
CA HIS A 127 -14.55 1.90 23.03
C HIS A 127 -13.17 1.61 23.65
N CYS A 128 -12.69 2.45 24.57
CA CYS A 128 -11.41 2.25 25.24
C CYS A 128 -11.40 1.06 26.21
N VAL A 129 -12.50 0.80 26.92
CA VAL A 129 -12.57 -0.28 27.93
C VAL A 129 -12.68 -1.67 27.28
N ARG A 130 -13.42 -1.80 26.17
CA ARG A 130 -13.61 -3.09 25.46
C ARG A 130 -12.32 -3.67 24.86
N HIS A 131 -11.28 -2.87 24.69
CA HIS A 131 -10.00 -3.29 24.12
C HIS A 131 -8.90 -3.60 25.16
N ASN A 132 -9.24 -3.57 26.46
CA ASN A 132 -8.34 -3.91 27.57
C ASN A 132 -8.72 -5.23 28.31
N SER A 133 -9.62 -6.05 27.75
CA SER A 133 -10.08 -7.33 28.33
C SER A 133 -9.54 -8.53 27.55
#